data_AF-A0A0A9Z6Z0-F1
#
_entry.id   AF-A0A0A9Z6Z0-F1
#
_cell.length_a   1.000
_cell.length_b   1.000
_cell.length_c   1.000
_cell.angle_alpha   90.00
_cell.angle_beta   90.00
_cell.angle_gamma   90.00
#
_symmetry.space_group_name_H-M   'P 1'
#
loop_
_entity.id
_entity.type
_entity.pdbx_description
1 polymer ?
#
loop_
_entity_poly.entity_id
_entity_poly.type
_entity_poly.pdbx_seq_one_letter_code
_entity_poly.pdbx_strand_id
1 'polypeptide(L)'
;MDCGVCQLSDPPVDPVKCSVCKKSFHAACTRLKAVDKWTKLSYDKRDAWKCDICVDRSDIPQVEPLWYRNLLADLKKMQTDMNRITNENASLRELISKVDPEEIARIKNDCESTKQTADLLLEEVHFLKSEQTRQMSYSRLTDFRPEKQGHTDKIPKYIEDEIAKCPKLQPDSPWSLIRFLDKLHLLNGMSEQVFKPIFQRIATYQANTILLRIATDPHITFKSE
;
A
#
# COMPACT_ATOMS: atom_id res chain seq x y z
N MET A 1 -63.51 2.22 -24.15
CA MET A 1 -62.52 2.80 -23.20
C MET A 1 -62.43 1.81 -22.05
N ASP A 2 -61.22 1.35 -21.77
CA ASP A 2 -61.02 0.28 -20.78
C ASP A 2 -61.01 0.88 -19.37
N CYS A 3 -61.49 0.09 -18.41
CA CYS A 3 -61.45 0.51 -17.01
C CYS A 3 -60.00 0.57 -16.51
N GLY A 4 -59.61 1.69 -15.89
CA GLY A 4 -58.25 1.90 -15.38
C GLY A 4 -57.80 1.00 -14.22
N VAL A 5 -58.60 0.00 -13.83
CA VAL A 5 -58.31 -0.99 -12.77
C VAL A 5 -58.32 -2.40 -13.36
N CYS A 6 -59.46 -2.89 -13.85
CA CYS A 6 -59.59 -4.27 -14.32
C CYS A 6 -59.16 -4.48 -15.78
N GLN A 7 -58.96 -3.42 -16.55
CA GLN A 7 -58.53 -3.45 -17.96
C GLN A 7 -59.40 -4.34 -18.88
N LEU A 8 -60.61 -4.70 -18.44
CA LEU A 8 -61.56 -5.46 -19.24
C LEU A 8 -62.10 -4.58 -20.37
N SER A 9 -62.28 -5.20 -21.55
CA SER A 9 -62.70 -4.55 -22.81
C SER A 9 -64.16 -4.06 -22.80
N ASP A 10 -64.96 -4.48 -21.82
CA ASP A 10 -66.34 -4.05 -21.70
C ASP A 10 -66.40 -2.60 -21.18
N PRO A 11 -66.87 -1.65 -22.00
CA PRO A 11 -66.92 -0.25 -21.60
C PRO A 11 -67.83 -0.08 -20.38
N PRO A 12 -67.45 0.74 -19.39
CA PRO A 12 -68.28 0.95 -18.21
C PRO A 12 -69.62 1.58 -18.60
N VAL A 13 -70.72 0.96 -18.17
CA VAL A 13 -72.03 1.60 -18.12
C VAL A 13 -71.97 2.63 -16.99
N ASP A 14 -72.07 3.92 -17.32
CA ASP A 14 -71.84 5.07 -16.44
C ASP A 14 -70.44 5.12 -15.79
N PRO A 15 -69.39 5.47 -16.56
CA PRO A 15 -68.02 5.49 -16.05
C PRO A 15 -67.83 6.52 -14.95
N VAL A 16 -67.18 6.10 -13.87
CA VAL A 16 -66.63 6.99 -12.86
C VAL A 16 -65.34 7.58 -13.42
N LYS A 17 -65.26 8.90 -13.61
CA LYS A 17 -64.06 9.56 -14.17
C LYS A 17 -63.26 10.24 -13.07
N CYS A 18 -61.96 9.93 -12.99
CA CYS A 18 -61.07 10.59 -12.04
C CYS A 18 -60.77 12.04 -12.51
N SER A 19 -60.92 13.00 -11.61
CA SER A 19 -60.65 14.42 -11.86
C SER A 19 -59.17 14.72 -12.13
N VAL A 20 -58.26 13.89 -11.63
CA VAL A 20 -56.79 14.06 -11.76
C VAL A 20 -56.24 13.35 -12.99
N CYS A 21 -56.34 12.02 -13.06
CA CYS A 21 -55.73 11.25 -14.15
C CYS A 21 -56.63 11.07 -15.37
N LYS A 22 -57.88 11.57 -15.32
CA LYS A 22 -58.90 11.53 -16.39
C LYS A 22 -59.29 10.14 -16.90
N LYS A 23 -58.79 9.07 -16.26
CA LYS A 23 -59.18 7.68 -16.54
C LYS A 23 -60.62 7.40 -16.10
N SER A 24 -61.27 6.49 -16.82
CA SER A 24 -62.61 5.98 -16.54
C SER A 24 -62.53 4.66 -15.79
N PHE A 25 -63.48 4.43 -14.88
CA PHE A 25 -63.53 3.26 -14.02
C PHE A 25 -64.97 2.73 -13.94
N HIS A 26 -65.14 1.41 -13.84
CA HIS A 26 -66.43 0.85 -13.39
C HIS A 26 -66.67 1.27 -11.93
N ALA A 27 -67.90 1.63 -11.56
CA ALA A 27 -68.20 2.00 -10.17
C ALA A 27 -67.85 0.87 -9.17
N ALA A 28 -68.04 -0.40 -9.58
CA ALA A 28 -67.65 -1.58 -8.82
C ALA A 28 -66.12 -1.72 -8.64
N CYS A 29 -65.33 -1.22 -9.59
CA CYS A 29 -63.87 -1.24 -9.53
C CYS A 29 -63.27 -0.05 -8.77
N THR A 30 -64.11 0.79 -8.14
CA THR A 30 -63.67 1.91 -7.30
C THR A 30 -64.08 1.71 -5.86
N ARG A 31 -63.57 2.53 -4.94
CA ARG A 31 -64.03 2.59 -3.54
C ARG A 31 -65.53 2.83 -3.34
N LEU A 32 -66.27 3.25 -4.38
CA LEU A 32 -67.73 3.38 -4.33
C LEU A 32 -68.42 2.01 -4.30
N LYS A 33 -67.83 0.96 -4.89
CA LYS A 33 -68.29 -0.44 -4.94
C LYS A 33 -69.66 -0.71 -5.59
N ALA A 34 -70.48 0.31 -5.86
CA ALA A 34 -71.80 0.18 -6.48
C ALA A 34 -72.15 1.40 -7.34
N VAL A 35 -72.83 1.17 -8.48
CA VAL A 35 -73.25 2.22 -9.42
C VAL A 35 -74.24 3.20 -8.77
N ASP A 36 -75.16 2.71 -7.94
CA ASP A 36 -76.14 3.54 -7.22
C ASP A 36 -75.51 4.62 -6.33
N LYS A 37 -74.33 4.32 -5.78
CA LYS A 37 -73.60 5.30 -4.96
C LYS A 37 -72.98 6.39 -5.81
N TRP A 38 -72.61 6.10 -7.07
CA TRP A 38 -72.09 7.09 -8.00
C TRP A 38 -73.21 7.99 -8.54
N THR A 39 -74.35 7.42 -8.94
CA THR A 39 -75.47 8.18 -9.51
C THR A 39 -76.14 9.11 -8.50
N LYS A 40 -76.12 8.77 -7.21
CA LYS A 40 -76.61 9.62 -6.11
C LYS A 40 -75.70 10.79 -5.74
N LEU A 41 -74.48 10.87 -6.29
CA LEU A 41 -73.60 12.01 -6.03
C LEU A 41 -74.03 13.24 -6.83
N SER A 42 -73.95 14.42 -6.20
CA SER A 42 -74.12 15.69 -6.90
C SER A 42 -73.06 15.86 -8.00
N TYR A 43 -73.35 16.72 -8.97
CA TYR A 43 -72.42 17.01 -10.07
C TYR A 43 -71.04 17.43 -9.53
N ASP A 44 -70.99 18.36 -8.57
CA ASP A 44 -69.73 18.85 -7.99
C ASP A 44 -68.91 17.74 -7.33
N LYS A 45 -69.58 16.80 -6.63
CA LYS A 45 -68.91 15.66 -6.00
C LYS A 45 -68.39 14.65 -7.03
N ARG A 46 -69.09 14.51 -8.17
CA ARG A 46 -68.64 13.67 -9.29
C ARG A 46 -67.45 14.29 -10.00
N ASP A 47 -67.49 15.60 -10.26
CA ASP A 47 -66.42 16.32 -10.93
C ASP A 47 -65.15 16.42 -10.06
N ALA A 48 -65.30 16.49 -8.74
CA ALA A 48 -64.17 16.49 -7.79
C ALA A 48 -63.63 15.08 -7.46
N TRP A 49 -64.28 13.99 -7.89
CA TRP A 49 -63.90 12.64 -7.47
C TRP A 49 -62.52 12.22 -7.99
N LYS A 50 -61.68 11.67 -7.10
CA LYS A 50 -60.32 11.18 -7.40
C LYS A 50 -60.25 9.67 -7.23
N CYS A 51 -59.61 8.92 -8.12
CA CYS A 51 -59.37 7.48 -7.90
C CYS A 51 -58.39 7.23 -6.74
N ASP A 52 -58.34 6.00 -6.22
CA ASP A 52 -57.56 5.67 -5.02
C ASP A 52 -56.06 5.99 -5.20
N ILE A 53 -55.49 5.71 -6.38
CA ILE A 53 -54.10 6.07 -6.74
C ILE A 53 -53.86 7.58 -6.67
N CYS A 54 -54.84 8.39 -7.11
CA CYS A 54 -54.72 9.84 -7.12
C CYS A 54 -55.03 10.47 -5.76
N VAL A 55 -55.78 9.78 -4.89
CA VAL A 55 -56.00 10.18 -3.49
C VAL A 55 -54.71 9.98 -2.71
N ASP A 56 -54.10 8.80 -2.78
CA ASP A 56 -52.86 8.48 -2.05
C ASP A 56 -51.69 9.40 -2.42
N ARG A 57 -51.67 9.91 -3.66
CA ARG A 57 -50.63 10.86 -4.12
C ARG A 57 -50.86 12.31 -3.67
N SER A 58 -52.08 12.70 -3.31
CA SER A 58 -52.35 14.08 -2.86
C SER A 58 -51.93 14.35 -1.42
N ASP A 59 -51.78 13.31 -0.59
CA ASP A 59 -51.49 13.44 0.84
C ASP A 59 -50.05 13.11 1.21
N ILE A 60 -49.19 12.76 0.24
CA ILE A 60 -47.75 12.64 0.47
C ILE A 60 -47.14 14.04 0.39
N PRO A 61 -46.62 14.60 1.50
CA PRO A 61 -45.88 15.84 1.44
C PRO A 61 -44.74 15.67 0.44
N GLN A 62 -44.63 16.58 -0.53
CA GLN A 62 -43.53 16.68 -1.51
C GLN A 62 -42.18 17.03 -0.85
N VAL A 63 -41.96 16.60 0.39
CA VAL A 63 -40.67 16.72 1.07
C VAL A 63 -39.85 15.52 0.63
N GLU A 64 -38.96 15.75 -0.35
CA GLU A 64 -37.94 14.77 -0.71
C GLU A 64 -37.30 14.21 0.56
N PRO A 65 -37.36 12.90 0.78
CA PRO A 65 -36.74 12.29 1.95
C PRO A 65 -35.25 12.64 2.01
N LEU A 66 -34.73 12.90 3.21
CA LEU A 66 -33.32 13.25 3.42
C LEU A 66 -32.36 12.21 2.80
N TRP A 67 -32.72 10.93 2.85
CA TRP A 67 -31.94 9.85 2.25
C TRP A 67 -31.81 9.97 0.74
N TYR A 68 -32.83 10.48 0.05
CA TYR A 68 -32.81 10.66 -1.40
C TYR A 68 -31.87 11.79 -1.80
N ARG A 69 -31.87 12.90 -1.04
CA ARG A 69 -30.93 14.01 -1.24
C ARG A 69 -29.49 13.59 -1.01
N ASN A 70 -29.23 12.81 0.03
CA ASN A 70 -27.90 12.28 0.32
C ASN A 70 -27.44 11.36 -0.81
N LEU A 71 -28.31 10.46 -1.27
CA LEU A 71 -28.00 9.57 -2.40
C LEU A 71 -27.67 10.37 -3.68
N LEU A 72 -28.43 11.42 -3.99
CA LEU A 72 -28.13 12.29 -5.14
C LEU A 72 -26.79 13.02 -5.00
N ALA A 73 -26.45 13.48 -3.79
CA ALA A 73 -25.16 14.09 -3.51
C ALA A 73 -24.02 13.09 -3.68
N ASP A 74 -24.18 11.86 -3.18
CA ASP A 74 -23.20 10.79 -3.31
C ASP A 74 -23.01 10.37 -4.78
N LEU A 75 -24.10 10.26 -5.54
CA LEU A 75 -24.05 10.00 -6.98
C LEU A 75 -23.27 11.09 -7.73
N LYS A 76 -23.51 12.37 -7.40
CA LYS A 76 -22.80 13.50 -7.99
C LYS A 76 -21.31 13.50 -7.63
N LYS A 77 -20.99 13.12 -6.39
CA LYS A 77 -19.61 12.97 -5.93
C LYS A 77 -18.91 11.85 -6.69
N MET A 78 -19.52 10.66 -6.77
CA MET A 78 -18.98 9.54 -7.53
C MET A 78 -18.77 9.87 -9.01
N GLN A 79 -19.70 10.61 -9.63
CA GLN A 79 -19.56 11.06 -11.01
C GLN A 79 -18.35 12.00 -11.18
N THR A 80 -18.12 12.89 -10.21
CA THR A 80 -16.98 13.81 -10.23
C THR A 80 -15.66 13.05 -10.08
N ASP A 81 -15.61 12.10 -9.14
CA ASP A 81 -14.43 11.25 -8.93
C ASP A 81 -14.13 10.38 -10.16
N MET A 82 -15.16 9.82 -10.80
CA MET A 82 -15.02 9.04 -12.04
C MET A 82 -14.39 9.88 -13.15
N ASN A 83 -14.90 11.10 -13.37
CA ASN A 83 -14.34 12.00 -14.37
C ASN A 83 -12.87 12.37 -14.07
N ARG A 84 -12.53 12.56 -12.78
CA ARG A 84 -11.14 12.80 -12.36
C ARG A 84 -10.25 11.62 -12.73
N ILE A 85 -10.66 10.40 -12.38
CA ILE A 85 -9.91 9.17 -12.70
C ILE A 85 -9.76 9.00 -14.22
N THR A 86 -10.81 9.27 -15.00
CA THR A 86 -10.74 9.20 -16.46
C THR A 86 -9.70 10.17 -17.02
N ASN A 87 -9.67 11.40 -16.52
CA ASN A 87 -8.70 12.41 -16.94
C ASN A 87 -7.27 12.02 -16.55
N GLU A 88 -7.05 11.59 -15.31
CA GLU A 88 -5.74 11.11 -14.82
C GLU A 88 -5.24 9.93 -15.67
N ASN A 89 -6.11 8.96 -15.98
CA ASN A 89 -5.76 7.84 -16.84
C ASN A 89 -5.41 8.27 -18.27
N ALA A 90 -6.09 9.27 -18.82
CA ALA A 90 -5.76 9.82 -20.13
C ALA A 90 -4.36 10.46 -20.12
N SER A 91 -4.06 11.27 -19.09
CA SER A 91 -2.73 11.87 -18.91
C SER A 91 -1.64 10.83 -18.72
N LEU A 92 -1.88 9.78 -17.93
CA LEU A 92 -0.92 8.69 -17.74
C LEU A 92 -0.65 7.94 -19.05
N ARG A 93 -1.68 7.67 -19.86
CA ARG A 93 -1.50 7.05 -21.17
C ARG A 93 -0.69 7.92 -22.12
N GLU A 94 -0.90 9.23 -22.08
CA GLU A 94 -0.09 10.18 -22.85
C GLU A 94 1.38 10.15 -22.40
N LEU A 95 1.64 10.17 -21.09
CA LEU A 95 3.00 10.07 -20.54
C LEU A 95 3.67 8.75 -20.93
N ILE A 96 2.96 7.63 -20.83
CA ILE A 96 3.46 6.31 -21.25
C ILE A 96 3.79 6.31 -22.74
N SER A 97 2.99 6.97 -23.59
CA SER A 97 3.25 7.04 -25.02
C SER A 97 4.51 7.84 -25.38
N LYS A 98 4.98 8.71 -24.49
CA LYS A 98 6.22 9.49 -24.66
C LYS A 98 7.46 8.69 -24.26
N VAL A 99 7.30 7.56 -23.57
CA VAL A 99 8.43 6.71 -23.20
C VAL A 99 8.82 5.86 -24.39
N ASP A 100 10.03 6.08 -24.92
CA ASP A 100 10.56 5.32 -26.07
C ASP A 100 10.85 3.86 -25.66
N PRO A 101 10.14 2.87 -26.25
CA PRO A 101 10.40 1.46 -25.96
C PRO A 101 11.82 1.03 -26.35
N GLU A 102 12.41 1.64 -27.39
CA GLU A 102 13.77 1.33 -27.80
C GLU A 102 14.79 1.85 -26.80
N GLU A 103 14.56 3.02 -26.19
CA GLU A 103 15.41 3.55 -25.12
C GLU A 103 15.40 2.65 -23.89
N ILE A 104 14.23 2.14 -23.49
CA ILE A 104 14.14 1.13 -22.41
C ILE A 104 14.95 -0.11 -22.77
N ALA A 105 14.83 -0.61 -24.00
CA ALA A 105 15.55 -1.80 -24.44
C ALA A 105 17.08 -1.56 -24.45
N ARG A 106 17.54 -0.39 -24.89
CA ARG A 106 18.95 0.02 -24.83
C ARG A 106 19.47 0.02 -23.39
N ILE A 107 18.79 0.74 -22.48
CA ILE A 107 19.17 0.82 -21.06
C ILE A 107 19.22 -0.57 -20.42
N LYS A 108 18.26 -1.44 -20.75
CA LYS A 108 18.24 -2.81 -20.24
C LYS A 108 19.47 -3.60 -20.68
N ASN A 109 19.81 -3.54 -21.97
CA ASN A 109 20.98 -4.23 -22.51
C ASN A 109 22.28 -3.71 -21.89
N ASP A 110 22.40 -2.39 -21.70
CA ASP A 110 23.57 -1.77 -21.07
C ASP A 110 23.72 -2.22 -19.61
N CYS A 111 22.61 -2.33 -18.88
CA CYS A 111 22.59 -2.84 -17.51
C CYS A 111 23.03 -4.31 -17.45
N GLU A 112 22.56 -5.15 -18.37
CA GLU A 112 22.98 -6.56 -18.48
C GLU A 112 24.46 -6.70 -18.81
N SER A 113 24.99 -5.88 -19.74
CA SER A 113 26.41 -5.85 -20.08
C SER A 113 27.29 -5.39 -18.91
N THR A 114 26.84 -4.35 -18.19
CA THR A 114 27.53 -3.85 -16.99
C THR A 114 27.57 -4.91 -15.91
N LYS A 115 26.46 -5.63 -15.70
CA LYS A 115 26.38 -6.74 -14.74
C LYS A 115 27.37 -7.85 -15.10
N GLN A 116 27.42 -8.28 -16.35
CA GLN A 116 28.37 -9.30 -16.80
C GLN A 116 29.82 -8.87 -16.56
N THR A 117 30.14 -7.60 -16.80
CA THR A 117 31.47 -7.05 -16.56
C THR A 117 31.81 -7.05 -15.06
N ALA A 118 30.85 -6.68 -14.21
CA ALA A 118 31.01 -6.71 -12.75
C ALA A 118 31.25 -8.14 -12.23
N ASP A 119 30.54 -9.13 -12.77
CA ASP A 119 30.70 -10.55 -12.40
C ASP A 119 32.12 -11.04 -12.76
N LEU A 120 32.62 -10.73 -13.95
CA LEU A 120 33.98 -11.08 -14.38
C LEU A 120 35.06 -10.45 -13.49
N LEU A 121 34.91 -9.16 -13.15
CA LEU A 121 35.85 -8.48 -12.26
C LEU A 121 35.83 -9.07 -10.84
N LEU A 122 34.66 -9.52 -10.37
CA LEU A 122 34.55 -10.15 -9.06
C LEU A 122 35.26 -11.51 -9.03
N GLU A 123 35.16 -12.29 -10.11
CA GLU A 123 35.93 -13.53 -10.29
C GLU A 123 37.44 -13.26 -10.31
N GLU A 124 37.88 -12.22 -11.03
CA GLU A 124 39.30 -11.84 -11.09
C GLU A 124 39.83 -11.39 -9.73
N VAL A 125 39.06 -10.58 -8.98
CA VAL A 125 39.41 -10.19 -7.61
C VAL A 125 39.52 -11.42 -6.69
N HIS A 126 38.60 -12.38 -6.81
CA HIS A 126 38.66 -13.61 -6.03
C HIS A 126 39.90 -14.44 -6.38
N PHE A 127 40.22 -14.55 -7.68
CA PHE A 127 41.44 -15.20 -8.15
C PHE A 127 42.69 -14.53 -7.57
N LEU A 128 42.83 -13.21 -7.71
CA LEU A 128 43.98 -12.44 -7.20
C LEU A 128 44.14 -12.56 -5.68
N LYS A 129 43.03 -12.54 -4.92
CA LYS A 129 43.07 -12.78 -3.46
C LYS A 129 43.58 -14.17 -3.11
N SER A 130 43.17 -15.19 -3.87
CA SER A 130 43.64 -16.56 -3.68
C SER A 130 45.14 -16.70 -3.99
N GLU A 131 45.62 -16.05 -5.04
CA GLU A 131 47.02 -16.05 -5.43
C GLU A 131 47.90 -15.28 -4.43
N GLN A 132 47.44 -14.11 -3.98
CA GLN A 132 48.09 -13.35 -2.91
C GLN A 132 48.24 -14.21 -1.64
N THR A 133 47.19 -14.96 -1.27
CA THR A 133 47.23 -15.86 -0.11
C THR A 133 48.28 -16.97 -0.30
N ARG A 134 48.37 -17.56 -1.50
CA ARG A 134 49.40 -18.55 -1.85
C ARG A 134 50.80 -17.95 -1.75
N GLN A 135 51.06 -16.80 -2.36
CA GLN A 135 52.37 -16.14 -2.32
C GLN A 135 52.80 -15.82 -0.88
N MET A 136 51.89 -15.31 -0.05
CA MET A 136 52.15 -15.07 1.37
C MET A 136 52.52 -16.35 2.14
N SER A 137 51.94 -17.49 1.79
CA SER A 137 52.31 -18.78 2.40
C SER A 137 53.71 -19.25 1.98
N TYR A 138 54.13 -19.00 0.74
CA TYR A 138 55.48 -19.31 0.26
C TYR A 138 56.55 -18.43 0.89
N SER A 139 56.30 -17.11 1.03
CA SER A 139 57.26 -16.21 1.70
C SER A 139 57.48 -16.55 3.18
N ARG A 140 56.48 -17.13 3.87
CA ARG A 140 56.64 -17.61 5.26
C ARG A 140 57.53 -18.86 5.37
N LEU A 141 57.69 -19.65 4.31
CA LEU A 141 58.53 -20.85 4.32
C LEU A 141 60.01 -20.54 4.06
N THR A 142 60.34 -19.41 3.44
CA THR A 142 61.72 -19.00 3.15
C THR A 142 62.40 -18.22 4.28
N ASP A 143 61.65 -17.77 5.29
CA ASP A 143 62.17 -17.09 6.49
C ASP A 143 62.12 -18.01 7.73
N PHE A 144 62.75 -19.19 7.68
CA PHE A 144 62.93 -20.03 8.87
C PHE A 144 64.18 -19.61 9.66
N ARG A 145 64.04 -18.54 10.46
CA ARG A 145 64.79 -18.37 11.71
C ARG A 145 63.83 -18.69 12.86
N PRO A 146 64.09 -19.72 13.68
CA PRO A 146 63.15 -20.11 14.72
C PRO A 146 63.30 -19.17 15.92
N GLU A 147 62.58 -18.04 15.89
CA GLU A 147 62.26 -17.32 17.11
C GLU A 147 60.96 -17.86 17.68
N LYS A 148 61.06 -18.30 18.94
CA LYS A 148 59.98 -18.83 19.78
C LYS A 148 58.75 -17.91 19.73
N GLN A 149 57.70 -18.32 19.02
CA GLN A 149 56.40 -17.68 19.09
C GLN A 149 55.70 -18.12 20.39
N GLY A 150 55.85 -17.28 21.41
CA GLY A 150 54.78 -17.09 22.39
C GLY A 150 53.59 -16.50 21.64
N HIS A 151 52.59 -17.34 21.38
CA HIS A 151 51.32 -16.96 20.78
C HIS A 151 50.64 -15.94 21.70
N THR A 152 50.80 -14.66 21.39
CA THR A 152 50.08 -13.57 22.06
C THR A 152 49.15 -12.95 21.03
N ASP A 153 47.91 -12.72 21.45
CA ASP A 153 46.78 -12.12 20.73
C ASP A 153 47.09 -10.74 20.13
N LYS A 154 47.96 -10.67 19.13
CA LYS A 154 48.29 -9.40 18.48
C LYS A 154 47.30 -9.15 17.36
N ILE A 155 46.22 -8.45 17.70
CA ILE A 155 45.35 -7.77 16.73
C ILE A 155 46.26 -6.94 15.80
N PRO A 156 46.12 -7.06 14.46
CA PRO A 156 46.93 -6.28 13.53
C PRO A 156 46.85 -4.78 13.79
N LYS A 157 47.97 -4.07 13.68
CA LYS A 157 48.09 -2.64 14.01
C LYS A 157 47.10 -1.75 13.26
N TYR A 158 46.80 -2.04 12.00
CA TYR A 158 45.81 -1.29 11.22
C TYR A 158 44.39 -1.41 11.80
N ILE A 159 44.06 -2.51 12.46
CA ILE A 159 42.78 -2.68 13.17
C ILE A 159 42.80 -1.87 14.46
N GLU A 160 43.92 -1.82 15.19
CA GLU A 160 44.06 -0.95 16.36
C GLU A 160 43.87 0.53 16.00
N ASP A 161 44.40 0.97 14.86
CA ASP A 161 44.23 2.33 14.34
C ASP A 161 42.75 2.63 13.98
N GLU A 162 41.98 1.64 13.50
CA GLU A 162 40.54 1.78 13.24
C GLU A 162 39.68 1.72 14.52
N ILE A 163 40.09 0.93 15.52
CA ILE A 163 39.44 0.90 16.85
C ILE A 163 39.48 2.30 17.48
N ALA A 164 40.61 3.00 17.38
CA ALA A 164 40.76 4.36 17.90
C ALA A 164 39.82 5.39 17.21
N LYS A 165 39.40 5.10 15.97
CA LYS A 165 38.47 5.95 15.18
C LYS A 165 37.00 5.64 15.47
N CYS A 166 36.68 4.59 16.24
CA CYS A 166 35.30 4.26 16.58
C CYS A 166 34.70 5.38 17.46
N PRO A 167 33.58 5.99 17.04
CA PRO A 167 32.95 7.06 17.81
C PRO A 167 32.51 6.52 19.16
N LYS A 168 32.72 7.32 20.22
CA LYS A 168 32.27 6.96 21.58
C LYS A 168 30.76 6.84 21.61
N LEU A 169 30.26 5.70 22.10
CA LEU A 169 28.84 5.51 22.30
C LEU A 169 28.36 6.37 23.48
N GLN A 170 27.47 7.33 23.21
CA GLN A 170 26.88 8.19 24.24
C GLN A 170 25.41 7.76 24.47
N PRO A 171 25.02 7.40 25.71
CA PRO A 171 23.68 6.89 25.98
C PRO A 171 22.58 7.91 25.68
N ASP A 172 22.90 9.21 25.77
CA ASP A 172 21.93 10.30 25.63
C ASP A 172 21.74 10.78 24.19
N SER A 173 22.44 10.16 23.21
CA SER A 173 22.38 10.57 21.81
C SER A 173 22.12 9.37 20.88
N PRO A 174 20.91 9.24 20.32
CA PRO A 174 20.59 8.16 19.38
C PRO A 174 21.46 8.21 18.12
N TRP A 175 21.93 9.40 17.72
CA TRP A 175 22.86 9.57 16.61
C TRP A 175 24.25 8.99 16.88
N SER A 176 24.68 8.93 18.14
CA SER A 176 25.96 8.30 18.50
C SER A 176 25.91 6.79 18.30
N LEU A 177 24.76 6.16 18.59
CA LEU A 177 24.52 4.74 18.34
C LEU A 177 24.53 4.44 16.84
N ILE A 178 23.85 5.24 16.03
CA ILE A 178 23.83 5.04 14.57
C ILE A 178 25.25 5.12 14.00
N ARG A 179 26.04 6.12 14.37
CA ARG A 179 27.43 6.26 13.90
C ARG A 179 28.34 5.14 14.39
N PHE A 180 28.11 4.65 15.61
CA PHE A 180 28.85 3.52 16.16
C PHE A 180 28.53 2.22 15.42
N LEU A 181 27.24 1.95 15.15
CA LEU A 181 26.80 0.78 14.40
C LEU A 181 27.29 0.81 12.95
N ASP A 182 27.27 1.98 12.31
CA ASP A 182 27.80 2.18 10.96
C ASP A 182 29.31 1.85 10.88
N LYS A 183 30.08 2.29 11.89
CA LYS A 183 31.50 1.93 11.99
C LYS A 183 31.74 0.46 12.35
N LEU A 184 30.91 -0.14 13.20
CA LEU A 184 30.99 -1.58 13.47
C LEU A 184 30.63 -2.41 12.24
N HIS A 185 29.72 -1.93 11.38
CA HIS A 185 29.35 -2.63 10.14
C HIS A 185 30.52 -2.71 9.15
N LEU A 186 31.49 -1.80 9.20
CA LEU A 186 32.73 -1.93 8.42
C LEU A 186 33.61 -3.12 8.88
N LEU A 187 33.36 -3.65 10.07
CA LEU A 187 33.99 -4.85 10.60
C LEU A 187 33.17 -6.13 10.29
N ASN A 188 32.06 -5.98 9.58
CA ASN A 188 31.18 -7.08 9.20
C ASN A 188 31.87 -7.94 8.12
N GLY A 189 31.86 -9.26 8.30
CA GLY A 189 32.61 -10.22 7.47
C GLY A 189 33.93 -10.73 8.07
N MET A 190 34.30 -10.28 9.27
CA MET A 190 35.38 -10.93 10.05
C MET A 190 34.87 -12.24 10.68
N SER A 191 35.77 -13.22 10.84
CA SER A 191 35.43 -14.46 11.55
C SER A 191 35.12 -14.18 13.02
N GLU A 192 34.22 -14.98 13.61
CA GLU A 192 33.80 -14.87 15.01
C GLU A 192 35.00 -14.84 15.98
N GLN A 193 36.05 -15.62 15.68
CA GLN A 193 37.28 -15.71 16.46
C GLN A 193 38.08 -14.40 16.49
N VAL A 194 37.94 -13.55 15.47
CA VAL A 194 38.65 -12.27 15.35
C VAL A 194 37.76 -11.11 15.82
N PHE A 195 36.46 -11.17 15.54
CA PHE A 195 35.51 -10.13 15.93
C PHE A 195 35.40 -9.98 17.45
N LYS A 196 35.33 -11.08 18.20
CA LYS A 196 35.14 -11.04 19.66
C LYS A 196 36.30 -10.33 20.39
N PRO A 197 37.59 -10.62 20.13
CA PRO A 197 38.71 -9.85 20.67
C PRO A 197 38.69 -8.37 20.29
N ILE A 198 38.31 -8.03 19.05
CA ILE A 198 38.22 -6.64 18.58
C ILE A 198 37.11 -5.88 19.32
N PHE A 199 35.93 -6.49 19.44
CA PHE A 199 34.80 -5.90 20.15
C PHE A 199 35.10 -5.69 21.64
N GLN A 200 35.79 -6.64 22.29
CA GLN A 200 36.30 -6.48 23.65
C GLN A 200 37.30 -5.31 23.76
N ARG A 201 38.18 -5.15 22.77
CA ARG A 201 39.13 -4.03 22.69
C ARG A 201 38.42 -2.68 22.56
N ILE A 202 37.39 -2.59 21.70
CA ILE A 202 36.55 -1.40 21.54
C ILE A 202 35.84 -1.06 22.86
N ALA A 203 35.21 -2.04 23.49
CA ALA A 203 34.53 -1.86 24.77
C ALA A 203 35.46 -1.34 25.87
N THR A 204 36.67 -1.91 25.94
CA THR A 204 37.71 -1.50 26.89
C THR A 204 38.21 -0.09 26.59
N TYR A 205 38.50 0.23 25.32
CA TYR A 205 38.98 1.55 24.90
C TYR A 205 37.95 2.66 25.18
N GLN A 206 36.66 2.37 25.00
CA GLN A 206 35.59 3.31 25.29
C GLN A 206 35.23 3.40 26.78
N ALA A 207 35.81 2.54 27.64
CA ALA A 207 35.45 2.39 29.05
C ALA A 207 33.93 2.23 29.25
N ASN A 208 33.24 1.58 28.31
CA ASN A 208 31.79 1.44 28.32
C ASN A 208 31.40 0.10 28.94
N THR A 209 30.80 0.15 30.13
CA THR A 209 30.45 -1.03 30.93
C THR A 209 29.39 -1.92 30.27
N ILE A 210 28.49 -1.33 29.47
CA ILE A 210 27.46 -2.06 28.73
C ILE A 210 28.10 -2.85 27.60
N LEU A 211 28.94 -2.20 26.79
CA LEU A 211 29.67 -2.88 25.71
C LEU A 211 30.58 -3.97 26.26
N LEU A 212 31.24 -3.73 27.39
CA LEU A 212 32.12 -4.72 28.01
C LEU A 212 31.32 -5.94 28.47
N ARG A 213 30.16 -5.73 29.08
CA ARG A 213 29.26 -6.81 29.51
C ARG A 213 28.84 -7.67 28.32
N ILE A 214 28.42 -7.04 27.22
CA ILE A 214 28.06 -7.73 25.97
C ILE A 214 29.25 -8.51 25.42
N ALA A 215 30.46 -7.93 25.45
CA ALA A 215 31.67 -8.54 24.92
C ALA A 215 32.16 -9.76 25.75
N THR A 216 31.81 -9.80 27.03
CA THR A 216 32.18 -10.87 27.97
C THR A 216 31.08 -11.91 28.18
N ASP A 217 29.87 -11.67 27.68
CA ASP A 217 28.74 -12.57 27.89
C ASP A 217 28.96 -13.89 27.13
N PRO A 218 28.94 -15.06 27.81
CA PRO A 218 29.13 -16.35 27.16
C PRO A 218 27.94 -16.77 26.28
N HIS A 219 26.75 -16.17 26.47
CA HIS A 219 25.54 -16.50 25.71
C HIS A 219 25.39 -15.68 24.43
N ILE A 220 26.18 -14.62 24.25
CA ILE A 220 26.18 -13.80 23.04
C ILE A 220 27.24 -14.33 22.08
N THR A 221 26.80 -14.85 20.93
CA THR A 221 27.67 -15.31 19.85
C THR A 221 27.58 -14.35 18.66
N PHE A 222 28.71 -14.07 18.02
CA PHE A 222 28.80 -13.16 16.88
C PHE A 222 28.83 -13.95 15.56
N LYS A 223 27.90 -14.90 15.41
CA LYS A 223 27.78 -15.70 14.18
C LYS A 223 27.06 -14.86 13.12
N SER A 224 27.63 -14.78 11.93
CA SER A 224 26.87 -14.33 10.76
C SER A 224 25.92 -15.44 10.36
N GLU A 225 24.62 -15.13 10.28
CA GLU A 225 23.64 -16.01 9.61
C GLU A 225 23.93 -16.12 8.11
#